data_AF-A0A6N7LP33-F1
#
_entry.id   AF-A0A6N7LP33-F1
#
_cell.length_a   1.000
_cell.length_b   1.000
_cell.length_c   1.000
_cell.angle_alpha   90.00
_cell.angle_beta   90.00
_cell.angle_gamma   90.00
#
_symmetry.space_group_name_H-M   'P 1'
#
loop_
_entity.id
_entity.type
_entity.pdbx_description
1 polymer ?
#
loop_
_entity_poly.entity_id
_entity_poly.type
_entity_poly.pdbx_seq_one_letter_code
_entity_poly.pdbx_strand_id
1 'polypeptide(L)'
;MPVPHILKEALSLDKGSLPGFYFEGLSSSEIMSIYNYICAHSGKIPDEKTVWSNIENKDVPLSRIDEVAEKVISGEITPVCHPIANFRDGKAVTNCAAVYVFPDSVEIFYDPRDLVNESEMVGLLELVKQVMRHGRVHCPFLGDETGNPRELEYQNALQSYVGS
;
A
#
# COMPACT_ATOMS: atom_id res chain seq x y z
N MET A 1 -15.89 9.23 -8.96
CA MET A 1 -17.05 8.41 -8.59
C MET A 1 -17.24 8.60 -7.10
N PRO A 2 -18.46 8.81 -6.58
CA PRO A 2 -18.67 8.88 -5.13
C PRO A 2 -18.27 7.55 -4.49
N VAL A 3 -17.71 7.59 -3.28
CA VAL A 3 -17.36 6.37 -2.53
C VAL A 3 -18.65 5.77 -1.97
N PRO A 4 -18.95 4.47 -2.20
CA PRO A 4 -20.13 3.82 -1.65
C PRO A 4 -20.17 3.91 -0.13
N HIS A 5 -21.36 4.08 0.46
CA HIS A 5 -21.53 4.19 1.92
C HIS A 5 -20.85 3.06 2.68
N ILE A 6 -21.06 1.82 2.23
CA ILE A 6 -20.49 0.62 2.85
C ILE A 6 -18.96 0.63 2.86
N LEU A 7 -18.32 1.22 1.84
CA LEU A 7 -16.87 1.34 1.76
C LEU A 7 -16.37 2.50 2.62
N LYS A 8 -17.12 3.62 2.69
CA LYS A 8 -16.84 4.72 3.64
C LYS A 8 -16.86 4.24 5.08
N GLU A 9 -17.85 3.41 5.42
CA GLU A 9 -17.97 2.77 6.73
C GLU A 9 -16.72 1.93 7.01
N ALA A 10 -16.37 0.99 6.14
CA ALA A 10 -15.19 0.14 6.28
C ALA A 10 -13.88 0.93 6.45
N LEU A 11 -13.70 1.99 5.65
CA LEU A 11 -12.52 2.85 5.73
C LEU A 11 -12.46 3.70 7.01
N SER A 12 -13.58 3.86 7.71
CA SER A 12 -13.66 4.65 8.94
C SER A 12 -13.68 3.80 10.21
N LEU A 13 -13.73 2.46 10.08
CA LEU A 13 -13.62 1.53 11.21
C LEU A 13 -12.25 1.62 11.87
N ASP A 14 -12.17 1.16 13.12
CA ASP A 14 -10.91 0.93 13.83
C ASP A 14 -9.99 2.15 13.94
N LYS A 15 -10.57 3.30 14.31
CA LYS A 15 -9.79 4.51 14.61
C LYS A 15 -8.74 4.21 15.69
N GLY A 16 -7.47 4.35 15.32
CA GLY A 16 -6.33 4.03 16.19
C GLY A 16 -5.59 2.75 15.82
N SER A 17 -6.10 1.98 14.86
CA SER A 17 -5.45 0.83 14.24
C SER A 17 -4.92 1.17 12.83
N LEU A 18 -4.20 0.23 12.21
CA LEU A 18 -3.64 0.36 10.85
C LEU A 18 -4.23 -0.70 9.90
N PRO A 19 -5.51 -0.58 9.50
CA PRO A 19 -6.05 -1.42 8.44
C PRO A 19 -5.39 -1.12 7.09
N GLY A 20 -5.56 -2.04 6.15
CA GLY A 20 -4.89 -1.92 4.86
C GLY A 20 -5.53 -2.71 3.73
N PHE A 21 -5.02 -2.47 2.53
CA PHE A 21 -5.32 -3.24 1.33
C PHE A 21 -4.17 -4.20 1.07
N TYR A 22 -4.50 -5.46 0.93
CA TYR A 22 -3.54 -6.54 0.81
C TYR A 22 -3.54 -7.08 -0.63
N PHE A 23 -2.35 -7.21 -1.20
CA PHE A 23 -2.10 -7.73 -2.53
C PHE A 23 -1.16 -8.93 -2.39
N GLU A 24 -1.71 -10.13 -2.34
CA GLU A 24 -0.98 -11.37 -2.06
C GLU A 24 -0.73 -12.21 -3.33
N GLY A 25 0.22 -13.16 -3.24
CA GLY A 25 0.50 -14.12 -4.29
C GLY A 25 1.14 -13.47 -5.53
N LEU A 26 1.88 -12.39 -5.32
CA LEU A 26 2.49 -11.61 -6.39
C LEU A 26 3.79 -12.26 -6.86
N SER A 27 4.01 -12.22 -8.18
CA SER A 27 5.32 -12.53 -8.73
C SER A 27 6.32 -11.41 -8.42
N SER A 28 7.61 -11.74 -8.45
CA SER A 28 8.71 -10.78 -8.30
C SER A 28 8.55 -9.58 -9.25
N SER A 29 8.12 -9.83 -10.50
CA SER A 29 7.91 -8.76 -11.49
C SER A 29 6.76 -7.81 -11.14
N GLU A 30 5.70 -8.33 -10.52
CA GLU A 30 4.55 -7.53 -10.11
C GLU A 30 4.88 -6.68 -8.89
N ILE A 31 5.59 -7.23 -7.91
CA ILE A 31 6.09 -6.50 -6.73
C ILE A 31 6.99 -5.34 -7.17
N MET A 32 7.98 -5.62 -8.03
CA MET A 32 8.86 -4.57 -8.55
C MET A 32 8.08 -3.49 -9.31
N SER A 33 7.10 -3.89 -10.15
CA SER A 33 6.27 -2.95 -10.90
C SER A 33 5.43 -2.05 -9.98
N ILE A 34 4.78 -2.63 -8.97
CA ILE A 34 4.00 -1.88 -7.97
C ILE A 34 4.89 -0.91 -7.21
N TYR A 35 6.00 -1.39 -6.66
CA TYR A 35 6.87 -0.57 -5.82
C TYR A 35 7.51 0.58 -6.60
N ASN A 36 8.01 0.29 -7.80
CA ASN A 36 8.57 1.32 -8.68
C ASN A 36 7.52 2.37 -9.08
N TYR A 37 6.27 1.94 -9.34
CA TYR A 37 5.17 2.85 -9.59
C TYR A 37 4.90 3.78 -8.39
N ILE A 38 4.86 3.22 -7.18
CA ILE A 38 4.65 3.99 -5.95
C ILE A 38 5.78 5.01 -5.77
N CYS A 39 7.04 4.59 -5.87
CA CYS A 39 8.19 5.46 -5.72
C CYS A 39 8.25 6.57 -6.79
N ALA A 40 7.87 6.28 -8.04
CA ALA A 40 7.88 7.26 -9.12
C ALA A 40 6.87 8.41 -8.93
N HIS A 41 5.79 8.17 -8.18
CA HIS A 41 4.71 9.14 -7.96
C HIS A 41 4.64 9.66 -6.52
N SER A 42 5.59 9.26 -5.68
CA SER A 42 5.72 9.70 -4.29
C SER A 42 6.85 10.71 -4.14
N GLY A 43 6.81 11.46 -3.04
CA GLY A 43 7.94 12.20 -2.52
C GLY A 43 9.07 11.26 -2.10
N LYS A 44 10.24 11.86 -1.82
CA LYS A 44 11.42 11.11 -1.37
C LYS A 44 11.13 10.39 -0.06
N ILE A 45 11.64 9.16 0.04
CA ILE A 45 11.70 8.43 1.29
C ILE A 45 12.59 9.21 2.27
N PRO A 46 12.13 9.49 3.50
CA PRO A 46 12.94 10.19 4.49
C PRO A 46 14.23 9.44 4.84
N ASP A 47 15.34 10.16 5.03
CA ASP A 47 16.67 9.58 5.28
C ASP A 47 16.76 8.82 6.62
N GLU A 48 15.87 9.15 7.57
CA GLU A 48 15.78 8.47 8.87
C GLU A 48 15.13 7.08 8.80
N LYS A 49 14.51 6.72 7.67
CA LYS A 49 13.94 5.37 7.50
C LYS A 49 15.06 4.39 7.21
N THR A 50 15.20 3.39 8.07
CA THR A 50 16.17 2.30 7.91
C THR A 50 15.47 0.98 7.67
N VAL A 51 16.20 0.03 7.10
CA VAL A 51 15.81 -1.37 6.96
C VAL A 51 17.00 -2.25 7.35
N TRP A 52 16.72 -3.44 7.86
CA TRP A 52 17.74 -4.40 8.21
C TRP A 52 18.32 -5.04 6.95
N SER A 53 19.64 -4.91 6.75
CA SER A 53 20.38 -5.62 5.70
C SER A 53 20.90 -6.95 6.24
N ASN A 54 20.49 -8.05 5.61
CA ASN A 54 20.99 -9.38 5.93
C ASN A 54 22.43 -9.59 5.43
N ILE A 55 22.85 -8.81 4.42
CA ILE A 55 24.21 -8.82 3.89
C ILE A 55 25.18 -8.09 4.82
N GLU A 56 24.79 -6.90 5.31
CA GLU A 56 25.65 -6.08 6.18
C GLU A 56 25.43 -6.34 7.67
N ASN A 57 24.39 -7.10 8.03
CA ASN A 57 23.98 -7.44 9.40
C ASN A 57 23.79 -6.21 10.30
N LYS A 58 23.13 -5.18 9.75
CA LYS A 58 22.84 -3.90 10.43
C LYS A 58 21.68 -3.17 9.75
N ASP A 59 21.16 -2.17 10.44
CA ASP A 59 20.28 -1.17 9.83
C ASP A 59 21.03 -0.29 8.82
N VAL A 60 20.45 -0.16 7.64
CA VAL A 60 20.93 0.72 6.56
C VAL A 60 19.84 1.71 6.16
N PRO A 61 20.17 2.97 5.82
CA PRO A 61 19.19 3.95 5.36
C PRO A 61 18.52 3.49 4.07
N LEU A 62 17.19 3.44 4.06
CA LEU A 62 16.40 2.99 2.91
C LEU A 62 16.60 3.89 1.69
N SER A 63 16.84 5.19 1.90
CA SER A 63 17.12 6.16 0.84
C SER A 63 18.43 5.92 0.08
N ARG A 64 19.30 5.03 0.58
CA ARG A 64 20.59 4.67 -0.03
C ARG A 64 20.58 3.30 -0.71
N ILE A 65 19.44 2.63 -0.72
CA ILE A 65 19.30 1.31 -1.29
C ILE A 65 18.69 1.46 -2.68
N ASP A 66 19.46 1.13 -3.68
CA ASP A 66 18.94 0.95 -5.03
C ASP A 66 18.14 -0.37 -5.09
N GLU A 67 17.11 -0.39 -5.94
CA GLU A 67 16.33 -1.61 -6.24
C GLU A 67 15.76 -2.29 -4.98
N VAL A 68 15.24 -1.50 -4.04
CA VAL A 68 14.69 -1.97 -2.73
C VAL A 68 13.80 -3.21 -2.88
N ALA A 69 12.84 -3.21 -3.80
CA ALA A 69 11.93 -4.33 -3.99
C ALA A 69 12.67 -5.63 -4.38
N GLU A 70 13.66 -5.55 -5.27
CA GLU A 70 14.49 -6.69 -5.65
C GLU A 70 15.28 -7.25 -4.46
N LYS A 71 15.79 -6.36 -3.61
CA LYS A 71 16.51 -6.75 -2.39
C LYS A 71 15.61 -7.39 -1.34
N VAL A 72 14.34 -6.97 -1.24
CA VAL A 72 13.36 -7.67 -0.39
C VAL A 72 13.08 -9.06 -0.96
N ILE A 73 12.81 -9.17 -2.25
CA ILE A 73 12.47 -10.44 -2.94
C ILE A 73 13.60 -11.47 -2.81
N SER A 74 14.85 -11.02 -2.98
CA SER A 74 16.04 -11.88 -2.86
C SER A 74 16.41 -12.22 -1.40
N GLY A 75 15.83 -11.52 -0.42
CA GLY A 75 16.16 -11.68 0.99
C GLY A 75 17.46 -10.99 1.41
N GLU A 76 18.04 -10.11 0.58
CA GLU A 76 19.19 -9.28 0.96
C GLU A 76 18.83 -8.28 2.07
N ILE A 77 17.58 -7.82 2.10
CA ILE A 77 17.02 -6.99 3.18
C ILE A 77 15.71 -7.59 3.68
N THR A 78 15.31 -7.23 4.90
CA THR A 78 14.00 -7.61 5.44
C THR A 78 12.86 -6.90 4.69
N PRO A 79 11.61 -7.39 4.82
CA PRO A 79 10.43 -6.63 4.42
C PRO A 79 10.51 -5.17 4.90
N VAL A 80 10.03 -4.25 4.07
CA VAL A 80 10.20 -2.81 4.30
C VAL A 80 8.86 -2.11 4.36
N CYS A 81 8.73 -1.20 5.33
CA CYS A 81 7.55 -0.35 5.49
C CYS A 81 7.96 1.13 5.52
N HIS A 82 7.31 1.95 4.70
CA HIS A 82 7.49 3.40 4.75
C HIS A 82 6.24 4.17 4.33
N PRO A 83 6.09 5.44 4.78
CA PRO A 83 5.02 6.32 4.33
C PRO A 83 5.09 6.57 2.82
N ILE A 84 3.93 6.72 2.19
CA ILE A 84 3.77 7.19 0.81
C ILE A 84 3.51 8.71 0.88
N ALA A 85 4.59 9.49 0.95
CA ALA A 85 4.49 10.94 1.10
C ALA A 85 4.11 11.61 -0.23
N ASN A 86 3.16 12.55 -0.23
CA ASN A 86 2.84 13.39 -1.41
C ASN A 86 2.51 12.60 -2.69
N PHE A 87 1.82 11.46 -2.56
CA PHE A 87 1.46 10.65 -3.72
C PHE A 87 0.59 11.44 -4.70
N ARG A 88 0.95 11.46 -5.99
CA ARG A 88 0.17 12.11 -7.04
C ARG A 88 0.26 11.37 -8.37
N ASP A 89 -0.85 10.78 -8.79
CA ASP A 89 -1.08 10.34 -10.17
C ASP A 89 -2.56 10.51 -10.54
N GLY A 90 -2.86 11.46 -11.44
CA GLY A 90 -4.23 11.76 -11.85
C GLY A 90 -5.17 12.07 -10.66
N LYS A 91 -6.10 11.16 -10.37
CA LYS A 91 -7.05 11.26 -9.24
C LYS A 91 -6.54 10.61 -7.96
N ALA A 92 -5.49 9.80 -8.03
CA ALA A 92 -4.84 9.22 -6.87
C ALA A 92 -3.95 10.29 -6.23
N VAL A 93 -4.52 11.02 -5.26
CA VAL A 93 -3.81 12.00 -4.44
C VAL A 93 -4.01 11.62 -2.99
N THR A 94 -2.95 11.16 -2.32
CA THR A 94 -3.03 10.74 -0.92
C THR A 94 -1.76 11.07 -0.16
N ASN A 95 -1.93 11.40 1.12
CA ASN A 95 -0.86 11.61 2.11
C ASN A 95 -1.05 10.75 3.35
N CYS A 96 -2.09 9.92 3.38
CA CYS A 96 -2.53 9.16 4.54
C CYS A 96 -2.24 7.66 4.40
N ALA A 97 -1.29 7.30 3.52
CA ALA A 97 -0.97 5.92 3.19
C ALA A 97 0.49 5.58 3.49
N ALA A 98 0.74 4.33 3.84
CA ALA A 98 2.05 3.71 3.90
C ALA A 98 2.07 2.45 3.04
N VAL A 99 3.24 2.07 2.54
CA VAL A 99 3.44 0.82 1.81
C VAL A 99 4.31 -0.11 2.63
N TYR A 100 3.92 -1.39 2.64
CA TYR A 100 4.74 -2.49 3.11
C TYR A 100 5.02 -3.43 1.93
N VAL A 101 6.28 -3.78 1.71
CA VAL A 101 6.72 -4.69 0.67
C VAL A 101 7.29 -5.96 1.30
N PHE A 102 6.75 -7.10 0.88
CA PHE A 102 7.20 -8.45 1.24
C PHE A 102 7.70 -9.19 -0.01
N PRO A 103 8.33 -10.38 0.14
CA PRO A 103 8.84 -11.14 -1.01
C PRO A 103 7.75 -11.63 -1.98
N ASP A 104 6.50 -11.76 -1.54
CA ASP A 104 5.36 -12.29 -2.29
C ASP A 104 4.07 -11.46 -2.15
N SER A 105 4.12 -10.31 -1.47
CA SER A 105 2.97 -9.43 -1.28
C SER A 105 3.35 -7.95 -1.17
N VAL A 106 2.35 -7.09 -1.40
CA VAL A 106 2.41 -5.66 -1.10
C VAL A 106 1.17 -5.29 -0.29
N GLU A 107 1.34 -4.39 0.67
CA GLU A 107 0.25 -3.92 1.52
C GLU A 107 0.24 -2.39 1.52
N ILE A 108 -0.95 -1.81 1.39
CA ILE A 108 -1.18 -0.36 1.49
C ILE A 108 -1.98 -0.08 2.74
N PHE A 109 -1.32 0.47 3.74
CA PHE A 109 -1.90 0.82 5.03
C PHE A 109 -2.35 2.25 5.08
N TYR A 110 -3.33 2.55 5.91
CA TYR A 110 -3.77 3.91 6.19
C TYR A 110 -4.19 4.05 7.65
N ASP A 111 -4.16 5.28 8.18
CA ASP A 111 -4.78 5.60 9.46
C ASP A 111 -6.21 6.15 9.20
N PRO A 112 -7.27 5.51 9.71
CA PRO A 112 -8.64 6.02 9.57
C PRO A 112 -8.83 7.45 10.12
N ARG A 113 -7.95 7.92 11.02
CA ARG A 113 -7.97 9.30 11.55
C ARG A 113 -7.50 10.33 10.52
N ASP A 114 -6.69 9.91 9.54
CA ASP A 114 -6.18 10.77 8.48
C ASP A 114 -7.12 10.78 7.24
N LEU A 115 -8.15 9.93 7.22
CA LEU A 115 -9.22 9.92 6.23
C LEU A 115 -10.39 10.81 6.69
N VAL A 116 -10.15 12.12 6.81
CA VAL A 116 -11.13 13.08 7.33
C VAL A 116 -12.22 13.46 6.33
N ASN A 117 -11.98 13.27 5.03
CA ASN A 117 -12.95 13.62 3.99
C ASN A 117 -13.00 12.60 2.83
N GLU A 118 -14.08 12.68 2.04
CA GLU A 118 -14.29 11.78 0.91
C GLU A 118 -13.22 11.90 -0.18
N SER A 119 -12.57 13.06 -0.34
CA SER A 119 -11.50 13.21 -1.33
C SER A 119 -10.27 12.38 -0.97
N GLU A 120 -9.94 12.22 0.30
CA GLU A 120 -8.83 11.37 0.76
C GLU A 120 -9.16 9.89 0.56
N MET A 121 -10.40 9.48 0.86
CA MET A 121 -10.88 8.12 0.59
C MET A 121 -10.82 7.82 -0.91
N VAL A 122 -11.25 8.76 -1.76
CA VAL A 122 -11.11 8.62 -3.22
C VAL A 122 -9.65 8.49 -3.61
N GLY A 123 -8.77 9.36 -3.09
CA GLY A 123 -7.34 9.32 -3.41
C GLY A 123 -6.68 7.99 -3.05
N LEU A 124 -7.02 7.44 -1.87
CA LEU A 124 -6.57 6.13 -1.42
C LEU A 124 -7.09 4.98 -2.29
N LEU A 125 -8.39 4.98 -2.62
CA LEU A 125 -8.97 3.94 -3.48
C LEU A 125 -8.46 4.03 -4.93
N GLU A 126 -8.18 5.23 -5.44
CA GLU A 126 -7.55 5.39 -6.75
C GLU A 126 -6.08 4.92 -6.72
N LEU A 127 -5.35 5.10 -5.61
CA LEU A 127 -4.03 4.47 -5.44
C LEU A 127 -4.16 2.93 -5.53
N VAL A 128 -5.12 2.32 -4.82
CA VAL A 128 -5.39 0.88 -4.89
C VAL A 128 -5.68 0.43 -6.33
N LYS A 129 -6.51 1.17 -7.07
CA LYS A 129 -6.78 0.90 -8.50
C LYS A 129 -5.50 0.88 -9.33
N GLN A 130 -4.62 1.84 -9.11
CA GLN A 130 -3.37 1.91 -9.88
C GLN A 130 -2.41 0.79 -9.50
N VAL A 131 -2.31 0.44 -8.22
CA VAL A 131 -1.54 -0.73 -7.76
C VAL A 131 -2.04 -2.01 -8.44
N MET A 132 -3.36 -2.21 -8.52
CA MET A 132 -3.93 -3.36 -9.25
C MET A 132 -3.53 -3.40 -10.72
N ARG A 133 -3.54 -2.25 -11.41
CA ARG A 133 -3.13 -2.17 -12.82
C ARG A 133 -1.65 -2.49 -13.01
N HIS A 134 -0.79 -1.96 -12.14
CA HIS A 134 0.66 -2.14 -12.24
C HIS A 134 1.11 -3.54 -11.82
N GLY A 135 0.44 -4.12 -10.83
CA GLY A 135 0.72 -5.47 -10.35
C GLY A 135 -0.08 -6.56 -11.05
N ARG A 136 -0.96 -6.21 -12.01
CA ARG A 136 -1.93 -7.13 -12.64
C ARG A 136 -2.72 -7.96 -11.62
N VAL A 137 -2.97 -7.36 -10.45
CA VAL A 137 -3.66 -7.99 -9.33
C VAL A 137 -5.14 -7.84 -9.54
N HIS A 138 -5.87 -8.95 -9.47
CA HIS A 138 -7.32 -8.94 -9.71
C HIS A 138 -8.16 -8.86 -8.44
N CYS A 139 -7.60 -9.27 -7.29
CA CYS A 139 -8.39 -9.48 -6.08
C CYS A 139 -7.66 -8.97 -4.82
N PRO A 140 -7.43 -7.65 -4.67
CA PRO A 140 -7.03 -7.14 -3.36
C PRO A 140 -8.16 -7.38 -2.35
N PHE A 141 -7.80 -7.51 -1.08
CA PHE A 141 -8.77 -7.49 0.01
C PHE A 141 -8.49 -6.36 0.99
N LEU A 142 -9.56 -5.85 1.61
CA LEU A 142 -9.48 -4.92 2.73
C LEU A 142 -9.34 -5.73 4.01
N GLY A 143 -8.23 -5.56 4.72
CA GLY A 143 -7.96 -6.24 6.00
C GLY A 143 -8.04 -5.30 7.20
N ASP A 144 -8.15 -5.89 8.38
CA ASP A 144 -7.86 -5.20 9.64
C ASP A 144 -6.34 -5.07 9.88
N GLU A 145 -5.92 -4.53 11.02
CA GLU A 145 -4.49 -4.37 11.34
C GLU A 145 -3.71 -5.69 11.52
N THR A 146 -4.43 -6.80 11.67
CA THR A 146 -3.85 -8.14 11.81
C THR A 146 -3.76 -8.88 10.48
N GLY A 147 -4.20 -8.26 9.37
CA GLY A 147 -4.23 -8.87 8.05
C GLY A 147 -5.41 -9.82 7.82
N ASN A 148 -6.39 -9.87 8.73
CA ASN A 148 -7.58 -10.67 8.50
C ASN A 148 -8.52 -9.94 7.54
N PRO A 149 -9.03 -10.61 6.49
CA PRO A 149 -10.00 -10.02 5.60
C PRO A 149 -11.25 -9.58 6.36
N ARG A 150 -11.71 -8.37 6.08
CA ARG A 150 -13.00 -7.89 6.57
C ARG A 150 -14.17 -8.62 5.90
N GLU A 151 -15.37 -8.36 6.40
CA GLU A 151 -16.64 -8.93 5.96
C GLU A 151 -16.80 -8.88 4.44
N LEU A 152 -17.44 -9.92 3.89
CA LEU A 152 -17.60 -10.12 2.45
C LEU A 152 -18.27 -8.93 1.74
N GLU A 153 -19.16 -8.21 2.42
CA GLU A 153 -19.82 -7.04 1.87
C GLU A 153 -18.84 -5.89 1.57
N TYR A 154 -17.82 -5.70 2.42
CA TYR A 154 -16.75 -4.74 2.19
C TYR A 154 -15.84 -5.18 1.04
N GLN A 155 -15.54 -6.47 0.95
CA GLN A 155 -14.76 -7.01 -0.17
C GLN A 155 -15.47 -6.82 -1.51
N ASN A 156 -16.77 -7.13 -1.56
CA ASN A 156 -17.58 -6.95 -2.76
C ASN A 156 -17.68 -5.48 -3.17
N ALA A 157 -17.81 -4.57 -2.19
CA ALA A 157 -17.83 -3.14 -2.44
C ALA A 157 -16.49 -2.62 -2.96
N LEU A 158 -15.38 -3.09 -2.37
CA LEU A 158 -14.03 -2.79 -2.84
C LEU A 158 -13.87 -3.24 -4.29
N GLN A 159 -14.12 -4.52 -4.59
CA GLN A 159 -13.97 -5.09 -5.93
C GLN A 159 -14.82 -4.36 -6.98
N SER A 160 -16.07 -4.04 -6.64
CA SER A 160 -16.96 -3.28 -7.53
C SER A 160 -16.43 -1.87 -7.79
N TYR A 161 -15.86 -1.22 -6.76
CA TYR A 161 -15.30 0.12 -6.90
C TYR A 161 -14.01 0.10 -7.74
N VAL A 162 -13.07 -0.80 -7.43
CA VAL A 162 -11.73 -0.84 -8.04
C VAL A 162 -11.71 -1.48 -9.42
N GLY A 163 -12.64 -2.40 -9.70
CA GLY A 163 -12.80 -3.06 -11.00
C GLY A 163 -13.55 -2.23 -12.05
N SER A 164 -14.10 -1.07 -11.68
CA SER A 164 -14.76 -0.12 -12.59
C SER A 164 -13.85 0.99 -13.10
#